data_AF-A0A973DRY4-F1
#
_entry.id   AF-A0A973DRY4-F1
#
_cell.length_a   1.000
_cell.length_b   1.000
_cell.length_c   1.000
_cell.angle_alpha   90.00
_cell.angle_beta   90.00
_cell.angle_gamma   90.00
#
_symmetry.space_group_name_H-M   'P 1'
#
loop_
_entity.id
_entity.type
_entity.pdbx_description
1 polymer ?
#
loop_
_entity_poly.entity_id
_entity_poly.type
_entity_poly.pdbx_seq_one_letter_code
_entity_poly.pdbx_strand_id
1 'polypeptide(L)'
;ENIPTYCEVKNGQKERENLHPTIDHILDETQGIIVYQEQVMQIAQEMAGYSLGGADLLRRAMGKKIQEAMDAERPKFLKGSAENGVDEAKATEVWNLLDKFANYGFNKSHAAAYAVVSYQTAWLKANHPVEFMSGVMNCDIHLTDKLATYFEEVKKGLKLPWVPPCVNRSDATFKVVEGALVYALGALKNVGVEAMRLIEEGRGEKPFVNLFDFARRVDLKRIGKRPLEMLTRAGAFDQLDQNRRRVWNALDGLTAYSAAIHEQKASNQVSLFGEAGDDLPEPRILPVEDWSFAERLAEEFTAVGFYLSGHPLDDYMGALKRKGVLTLDEVTLKAERQPLVAKLAGTVAGLQIRKSARGNRFAFCQMSDPTGAFEVTLFSESLEKAQDHLEAGAKVMVTVEATMEADQLKLLGRSVAPIDLAVEEITGMGLKVFVDQASALASVRTVLEDAAGLTKARGPISLCLMDPALPGEVDMDLGADFPVTPKIRSAIKSLPGVIEVHEM
;
A
#
# COMPACT_ATOMS: atom_id res chain seq x y z
N GLU A 1 -16.82 22.34 -16.71
CA GLU A 1 -16.97 23.82 -16.77
C GLU A 1 -17.76 24.38 -15.60
N ASN A 2 -18.91 23.83 -15.21
CA ASN A 2 -19.73 24.41 -14.12
C ASN A 2 -19.28 24.05 -12.68
N ILE A 3 -18.35 23.11 -12.50
CA ILE A 3 -17.89 22.66 -11.17
C ILE A 3 -17.19 23.78 -10.39
N PRO A 4 -16.24 24.56 -10.96
CA PRO A 4 -15.64 25.70 -10.26
C PRO A 4 -16.68 26.72 -9.80
N THR A 5 -17.58 27.16 -10.67
CA THR A 5 -18.66 28.10 -10.32
C THR A 5 -19.54 27.56 -9.18
N TYR A 6 -19.92 26.28 -9.24
CA TYR A 6 -20.69 25.64 -8.17
C TYR A 6 -19.94 25.72 -6.83
N CYS A 7 -18.63 25.45 -6.84
CA CYS A 7 -17.79 25.52 -5.64
C CYS A 7 -17.64 26.95 -5.12
N GLU A 8 -17.41 27.93 -5.98
CA GLU A 8 -17.26 29.33 -5.61
C GLU A 8 -18.54 29.88 -4.96
N VAL A 9 -19.70 29.60 -5.54
CA VAL A 9 -21.00 30.05 -4.99
C VAL A 9 -21.29 29.35 -3.67
N LYS A 10 -21.12 28.02 -3.61
CA LYS A 10 -21.34 27.23 -2.38
C LYS A 10 -20.44 27.69 -1.22
N ASN A 11 -19.22 28.12 -1.52
CA ASN A 11 -18.26 28.58 -0.52
C ASN A 11 -18.32 30.11 -0.27
N GLY A 12 -19.31 30.82 -0.82
CA GLY A 12 -19.52 32.26 -0.61
C GLY A 12 -18.45 33.15 -1.26
N GLN A 13 -17.68 32.63 -2.20
CA GLN A 13 -16.63 33.36 -2.94
C GLN A 13 -17.20 34.13 -4.13
N LYS A 14 -18.36 33.70 -4.63
CA LYS A 14 -19.11 34.34 -5.70
C LYS A 14 -20.58 34.43 -5.30
N GLU A 15 -21.23 35.55 -5.62
CA GLU A 15 -22.68 35.65 -5.46
C GLU A 15 -23.40 34.75 -6.46
N ARG A 16 -24.52 34.17 -6.03
CA ARG A 16 -25.36 33.35 -6.90
C ARG A 16 -26.04 34.23 -7.94
N GLU A 17 -25.94 33.82 -9.20
CA GLU A 17 -26.70 34.42 -10.29
C GLU A 17 -28.16 33.92 -10.25
N ASN A 18 -29.11 34.86 -10.26
CA ASN A 18 -30.55 34.58 -10.35
C ASN A 18 -30.98 34.73 -11.80
N LEU A 19 -31.75 33.76 -12.30
CA LEU A 19 -32.26 33.77 -13.67
C LEU A 19 -33.60 34.49 -13.70
N HIS A 20 -34.57 33.98 -12.97
CA HIS A 20 -35.92 34.52 -12.93
C HIS A 20 -36.67 34.06 -11.68
N PRO A 21 -37.46 34.94 -11.01
CA PRO A 21 -38.13 34.62 -9.76
C PRO A 21 -39.02 33.36 -9.78
N THR A 22 -39.55 32.98 -10.96
CA THR A 22 -40.41 31.79 -11.10
C THR A 22 -39.66 30.46 -11.13
N ILE A 23 -38.33 30.46 -11.27
CA ILE A 23 -37.53 29.22 -11.36
C ILE A 23 -36.32 29.21 -10.44
N ASP A 24 -35.98 30.34 -9.82
CA ASP A 24 -34.80 30.41 -8.96
C ASP A 24 -34.90 29.39 -7.82
N HIS A 25 -36.08 29.16 -7.22
CA HIS A 25 -36.25 28.15 -6.15
C HIS A 25 -35.92 26.71 -6.59
N ILE A 26 -36.08 26.39 -7.88
CA ILE A 26 -35.74 25.07 -8.44
C ILE A 26 -34.21 24.87 -8.45
N LEU A 27 -33.48 25.96 -8.56
CA LEU A 27 -32.02 25.98 -8.69
C LEU A 27 -31.31 26.28 -7.36
N ASP A 28 -32.05 26.53 -6.28
CA ASP A 28 -31.49 26.79 -4.94
C ASP A 28 -30.57 25.65 -4.49
N GLU A 29 -31.02 24.41 -4.66
CA GLU A 29 -30.26 23.21 -4.28
C GLU A 29 -28.96 23.05 -5.08
N THR A 30 -28.90 23.62 -6.29
CA THR A 30 -27.77 23.51 -7.20
C THR A 30 -27.03 24.84 -7.40
N GLN A 31 -27.20 25.78 -6.47
CA GLN A 31 -26.46 27.05 -6.45
C GLN A 31 -26.68 27.91 -7.71
N GLY A 32 -27.90 27.88 -8.28
CA GLY A 32 -28.24 28.62 -9.51
C GLY A 32 -27.84 27.92 -10.81
N ILE A 33 -27.25 26.73 -10.73
CA ILE A 33 -26.78 25.99 -11.91
C ILE A 33 -27.80 24.90 -12.25
N ILE A 34 -28.19 24.79 -13.52
CA ILE A 34 -29.04 23.68 -13.96
C ILE A 34 -28.18 22.42 -14.04
N VAL A 35 -28.49 21.39 -13.25
CA VAL A 35 -27.69 20.14 -13.19
C VAL A 35 -28.53 18.94 -13.61
N TYR A 36 -29.78 18.90 -13.17
CA TYR A 36 -30.62 17.71 -13.28
C TYR A 36 -31.66 17.81 -14.39
N GLN A 37 -31.95 16.66 -15.01
CA GLN A 37 -33.06 16.50 -15.95
C GLN A 37 -34.40 16.87 -15.33
N GLU A 38 -34.59 16.58 -14.04
CA GLU A 38 -35.78 16.90 -13.28
C GLU A 38 -35.95 18.42 -13.09
N GLN A 39 -34.85 19.17 -12.94
CA GLN A 39 -34.91 20.64 -12.87
C GLN A 39 -35.36 21.24 -14.20
N VAL A 40 -34.91 20.70 -15.34
CA VAL A 40 -35.39 21.10 -16.67
C VAL A 40 -36.91 20.90 -16.78
N MET A 41 -37.41 19.76 -16.32
CA MET A 41 -38.86 19.48 -16.37
C MET A 41 -39.65 20.50 -15.53
N GLN A 42 -39.16 20.80 -14.32
CA GLN A 42 -39.79 21.78 -13.43
C GLN A 42 -39.74 23.19 -14.03
N ILE A 43 -38.62 23.60 -14.63
CA ILE A 43 -38.49 24.89 -15.34
C ILE A 43 -39.51 24.98 -16.48
N ALA A 44 -39.63 23.95 -17.32
CA ALA A 44 -40.59 23.95 -18.42
C ALA A 44 -42.05 24.00 -17.93
N GLN A 45 -42.36 23.35 -16.81
CA GLN A 45 -43.68 23.37 -16.20
C GLN A 45 -44.02 24.73 -15.59
N GLU A 46 -43.14 25.30 -14.78
CA GLU A 46 -43.40 26.53 -14.03
C GLU A 46 -43.23 27.79 -14.89
N MET A 47 -42.22 27.82 -15.76
CA MET A 47 -41.97 28.98 -16.62
C MET A 47 -42.87 28.97 -17.86
N ALA A 48 -43.01 27.83 -18.54
CA ALA A 48 -43.69 27.74 -19.83
C ALA A 48 -45.05 27.01 -19.79
N GLY A 49 -45.54 26.61 -18.61
CA GLY A 49 -46.87 25.98 -18.47
C GLY A 49 -46.97 24.58 -19.07
N TYR A 50 -45.86 23.87 -19.25
CA TYR A 50 -45.88 22.51 -19.79
C TYR A 50 -46.65 21.55 -18.86
N SER A 51 -47.40 20.62 -19.46
CA SER A 51 -47.89 19.46 -18.69
C SER A 51 -46.72 18.55 -18.30
N LEU A 52 -46.89 17.73 -17.25
CA LEU A 52 -45.88 16.73 -16.84
C LEU A 52 -45.44 15.82 -18.01
N GLY A 53 -46.38 15.41 -18.86
CA GLY A 53 -46.08 14.61 -20.05
C GLY A 53 -45.31 15.40 -21.12
N GLY A 54 -45.64 16.68 -21.33
CA GLY A 54 -44.90 17.56 -22.23
C GLY A 54 -43.48 17.82 -21.74
N ALA A 55 -43.30 18.04 -20.44
CA ALA A 55 -41.99 18.22 -19.83
C ALA A 55 -41.12 16.96 -19.94
N ASP A 56 -41.70 15.75 -19.82
CA ASP A 56 -40.96 14.50 -20.07
C ASP A 56 -40.56 14.33 -21.55
N LEU A 57 -41.38 14.81 -22.50
CA LEU A 57 -40.99 14.81 -23.92
C LEU A 57 -39.77 15.71 -24.17
N LEU A 58 -39.76 16.91 -23.57
CA LEU A 58 -38.60 17.81 -23.59
C LEU A 58 -37.37 17.14 -22.96
N ARG A 59 -37.54 16.50 -21.79
CA ARG A 59 -36.47 15.73 -21.13
C ARG A 59 -35.93 14.61 -22.02
N ARG A 60 -36.80 13.86 -22.72
CA ARG A 60 -36.38 12.79 -23.64
C ARG A 60 -35.64 13.32 -24.85
N ALA A 61 -36.07 14.45 -25.41
CA ALA A 61 -35.37 15.13 -26.50
C ALA A 61 -33.94 15.51 -26.07
N MET A 62 -33.80 16.06 -24.86
CA MET A 62 -32.49 16.37 -24.27
C MET A 62 -31.65 15.12 -24.00
N GLY A 63 -32.22 14.12 -23.33
CA GLY A 63 -31.48 12.88 -22.98
C GLY A 63 -30.99 12.11 -24.20
N LYS A 64 -31.71 12.19 -25.33
CA LYS A 64 -31.28 11.61 -26.62
C LYS A 64 -30.40 12.54 -27.46
N LYS A 65 -30.16 13.78 -27.02
CA LYS A 65 -29.35 14.80 -27.70
C LYS A 65 -29.82 15.08 -29.13
N ILE A 66 -31.13 15.20 -29.32
CA ILE A 66 -31.73 15.42 -30.66
C ILE A 66 -32.02 16.91 -30.83
N GLN A 67 -31.14 17.63 -31.53
CA GLN A 67 -31.26 19.08 -31.71
C GLN A 67 -32.56 19.48 -32.43
N GLU A 68 -32.95 18.75 -33.48
CA GLU A 68 -34.20 19.05 -34.21
C GLU A 68 -35.45 18.97 -33.31
N ALA A 69 -35.44 18.07 -32.31
CA ALA A 69 -36.53 17.94 -31.36
C ALA A 69 -36.54 19.08 -30.33
N MET A 70 -35.35 19.57 -29.95
CA MET A 70 -35.21 20.77 -29.12
C MET A 70 -35.69 22.02 -29.86
N ASP A 71 -35.26 22.20 -31.11
CA ASP A 71 -35.65 23.35 -31.94
C ASP A 71 -37.17 23.39 -32.17
N ALA A 72 -37.83 22.24 -32.25
CA ALA A 72 -39.28 22.13 -32.37
C ALA A 72 -40.04 22.52 -31.08
N GLU A 73 -39.39 22.43 -29.91
CA GLU A 73 -39.98 22.79 -28.61
C GLU A 73 -39.74 24.26 -28.25
N ARG A 74 -38.70 24.90 -28.82
CA ARG A 74 -38.37 26.31 -28.55
C ARG A 74 -39.56 27.28 -28.71
N PRO A 75 -40.35 27.24 -29.81
CA PRO A 75 -41.46 28.18 -29.97
C PRO A 75 -42.56 27.97 -28.93
N LYS A 76 -42.78 26.73 -28.50
CA LYS A 76 -43.77 26.39 -27.48
C LYS A 76 -43.34 26.91 -26.11
N PHE A 77 -42.06 26.75 -25.76
CA PHE A 77 -41.49 27.28 -24.53
C PHE A 77 -41.62 28.81 -24.45
N LEU A 78 -41.22 29.53 -25.50
CA LEU A 78 -41.32 30.99 -25.54
C LEU A 78 -42.77 31.48 -25.44
N LYS A 79 -43.69 30.84 -26.18
CA LYS A 79 -45.11 31.18 -26.13
C LYS A 79 -45.70 30.96 -24.73
N GLY A 80 -45.44 29.80 -24.13
CA GLY A 80 -45.92 29.49 -22.79
C GLY A 80 -45.32 30.41 -21.72
N SER A 81 -44.05 30.81 -21.89
CA SER A 81 -43.39 31.77 -21.01
C SER A 81 -44.02 33.16 -21.08
N ALA A 82 -44.39 33.60 -22.29
CA ALA A 82 -45.10 34.86 -22.50
C ALA A 82 -46.51 34.84 -21.86
N GLU A 83 -47.23 33.72 -21.96
CA GLU A 83 -48.54 33.54 -21.31
C GLU A 83 -48.44 33.60 -19.76
N ASN A 84 -47.28 33.23 -19.20
CA ASN A 84 -46.96 33.33 -17.77
C ASN A 84 -46.28 34.66 -17.37
N GLY A 85 -46.23 35.64 -18.27
CA GLY A 85 -45.72 36.99 -17.96
C GLY A 85 -44.20 37.13 -17.91
N VAL A 86 -43.46 36.20 -18.51
CA VAL A 86 -42.00 36.27 -18.63
C VAL A 86 -41.61 37.03 -19.89
N ASP A 87 -40.67 37.97 -19.78
CA ASP A 87 -40.14 38.73 -20.91
C ASP A 87 -39.44 37.82 -21.93
N GLU A 88 -39.61 38.11 -23.22
CA GLU A 88 -39.08 37.29 -24.32
C GLU A 88 -37.55 37.15 -24.28
N ALA A 89 -36.83 38.21 -23.90
CA ALA A 89 -35.37 38.16 -23.78
C ALA A 89 -34.95 37.20 -22.67
N LYS A 90 -35.67 37.24 -21.54
CA LYS A 90 -35.40 36.37 -20.41
C LYS A 90 -35.78 34.90 -20.68
N ALA A 91 -36.93 34.67 -21.32
CA ALA A 91 -37.34 33.33 -21.75
C ALA A 91 -36.34 32.74 -22.77
N THR A 92 -35.80 33.57 -23.66
CA THR A 92 -34.77 33.14 -24.62
C THR A 92 -33.44 32.82 -23.94
N GLU A 93 -33.03 33.61 -22.95
CA GLU A 93 -31.84 33.33 -22.14
C GLU A 93 -31.95 31.97 -21.43
N VAL A 94 -33.06 31.72 -20.75
CA VAL A 94 -33.31 30.44 -20.07
C VAL A 94 -33.36 29.29 -21.07
N TRP A 95 -34.02 29.45 -22.21
CA TRP A 95 -34.02 28.43 -23.26
C TRP A 95 -32.61 28.07 -23.74
N ASN A 96 -31.77 29.07 -24.02
CA ASN A 96 -30.40 28.84 -24.47
C ASN A 96 -29.57 28.09 -23.42
N LEU A 97 -29.82 28.35 -22.13
CA LEU A 97 -29.23 27.57 -21.05
C LEU A 97 -29.73 26.13 -21.10
N LEU A 98 -31.04 25.90 -21.15
CA LEU A 98 -31.64 24.56 -21.25
C LEU A 98 -31.09 23.76 -22.45
N ASP A 99 -30.96 24.39 -23.62
CA ASP A 99 -30.43 23.79 -24.84
C ASP A 99 -28.93 23.44 -24.70
N LYS A 100 -28.13 24.33 -24.13
CA LYS A 100 -26.72 24.04 -23.81
C LYS A 100 -26.59 22.90 -22.79
N PHE A 101 -27.51 22.82 -21.83
CA PHE A 101 -27.55 21.79 -20.78
C PHE A 101 -28.06 20.44 -21.25
N ALA A 102 -28.83 20.37 -22.33
CA ALA A 102 -29.33 19.12 -22.91
C ALA A 102 -28.23 18.08 -23.14
N ASN A 103 -27.00 18.53 -23.42
CA ASN A 103 -25.85 17.67 -23.66
C ASN A 103 -25.23 17.02 -22.40
N TYR A 104 -25.51 17.57 -21.20
CA TYR A 104 -24.84 17.19 -19.95
C TYR A 104 -25.80 16.99 -18.75
N GLY A 105 -27.10 17.20 -18.93
CA GLY A 105 -28.10 17.03 -17.88
C GLY A 105 -28.15 15.61 -17.32
N PHE A 106 -28.00 15.48 -16.00
CA PHE A 106 -27.90 14.19 -15.33
C PHE A 106 -29.24 13.79 -14.69
N ASN A 107 -29.49 12.48 -14.54
CA ASN A 107 -30.70 12.01 -13.87
C ASN A 107 -30.52 12.08 -12.34
N LYS A 108 -31.35 12.87 -11.66
CA LYS A 108 -31.26 13.09 -10.21
C LYS A 108 -31.55 11.82 -9.42
N SER A 109 -32.55 11.04 -9.83
CA SER A 109 -32.92 9.82 -9.10
C SER A 109 -31.79 8.79 -9.06
N HIS A 110 -31.08 8.61 -10.19
CA HIS A 110 -29.90 7.75 -10.27
C HIS A 110 -28.73 8.31 -9.45
N ALA A 111 -28.46 9.62 -9.57
CA ALA A 111 -27.40 10.26 -8.78
C ALA A 111 -27.64 10.15 -7.27
N ALA A 112 -28.87 10.38 -6.80
CA ALA A 112 -29.23 10.30 -5.40
C ALA A 112 -29.03 8.89 -4.82
N ALA A 113 -29.44 7.85 -5.55
CA ALA A 113 -29.28 6.47 -5.12
C ALA A 113 -27.80 6.09 -4.88
N TYR A 114 -26.91 6.45 -5.81
CA TYR A 114 -25.47 6.20 -5.66
C TYR A 114 -24.82 7.12 -4.63
N ALA A 115 -25.27 8.37 -4.50
CA ALA A 115 -24.78 9.29 -3.48
C ALA A 115 -25.04 8.79 -2.06
N VAL A 116 -26.17 8.10 -1.82
CA VAL A 116 -26.45 7.44 -0.54
C VAL A 116 -25.40 6.37 -0.24
N VAL A 117 -25.03 5.54 -1.22
CA VAL A 117 -23.98 4.51 -1.05
C VAL A 117 -22.63 5.17 -0.76
N SER A 118 -22.25 6.20 -1.51
CA SER A 118 -21.02 6.97 -1.26
C SER A 118 -20.99 7.62 0.13
N TYR A 119 -22.12 8.13 0.60
CA TYR A 119 -22.24 8.70 1.94
C TYR A 119 -22.10 7.61 3.01
N GLN A 120 -22.75 6.47 2.84
CA GLN A 120 -22.66 5.34 3.76
C GLN A 120 -21.23 4.80 3.86
N THR A 121 -20.52 4.65 2.75
CA THR A 121 -19.12 4.20 2.76
C THR A 121 -18.19 5.22 3.42
N ALA A 122 -18.38 6.52 3.13
CA ALA A 122 -17.63 7.59 3.79
C ALA A 122 -17.91 7.65 5.29
N TRP A 123 -19.17 7.48 5.70
CA TRP A 123 -19.57 7.46 7.11
C TRP A 123 -18.95 6.27 7.85
N LEU A 124 -18.96 5.07 7.26
CA LEU A 124 -18.31 3.90 7.85
C LEU A 124 -16.81 4.11 7.97
N LYS A 125 -16.14 4.65 6.94
CA LYS A 125 -14.72 4.94 6.99
C LYS A 125 -14.38 5.99 8.06
N ALA A 126 -15.24 6.99 8.27
CA ALA A 126 -15.01 8.05 9.24
C ALA A 126 -15.25 7.61 10.70
N ASN A 127 -16.24 6.73 10.94
CA ASN A 127 -16.68 6.38 12.30
C ASN A 127 -16.21 4.99 12.76
N HIS A 128 -16.01 4.06 11.82
CA HIS A 128 -15.57 2.68 12.05
C HIS A 128 -14.43 2.29 11.08
N PRO A 129 -13.31 3.04 11.08
CA PRO A 129 -12.28 2.91 10.05
C PRO A 129 -11.64 1.53 10.01
N VAL A 130 -11.44 0.88 11.17
CA VAL A 130 -10.76 -0.41 11.26
C VAL A 130 -11.62 -1.52 10.67
N GLU A 131 -12.90 -1.56 11.05
CA GLU A 131 -13.89 -2.50 10.53
C GLU A 131 -14.16 -2.25 9.05
N PHE A 132 -14.26 -0.98 8.64
CA PHE A 132 -14.43 -0.61 7.24
C PHE A 132 -13.26 -1.09 6.39
N MET A 133 -12.01 -0.80 6.80
CA MET A 133 -10.83 -1.25 6.07
C MET A 133 -10.72 -2.78 6.05
N SER A 134 -11.02 -3.46 7.16
CA SER A 134 -11.09 -4.93 7.19
C SER A 134 -12.11 -5.48 6.18
N GLY A 135 -13.28 -4.85 6.08
CA GLY A 135 -14.32 -5.22 5.12
C GLY A 135 -13.89 -5.01 3.67
N VAL A 136 -13.34 -3.84 3.35
CA VAL A 136 -12.84 -3.51 2.00
C VAL A 136 -11.71 -4.45 1.57
N MET A 137 -10.76 -4.73 2.47
CA MET A 137 -9.66 -5.66 2.19
C MET A 137 -10.15 -7.09 2.00
N ASN A 138 -11.23 -7.51 2.67
CA ASN A 138 -11.84 -8.81 2.45
C ASN A 138 -12.56 -8.91 1.08
N CYS A 139 -13.17 -7.84 0.58
CA CYS A 139 -13.80 -7.84 -0.75
C CYS A 139 -12.79 -8.07 -1.88
N ASP A 140 -11.56 -7.57 -1.71
CA ASP A 140 -10.48 -7.63 -2.70
C ASP A 140 -9.32 -8.54 -2.23
N ILE A 141 -9.57 -9.52 -1.36
CA ILE A 141 -8.52 -10.33 -0.68
C ILE A 141 -7.57 -11.06 -1.65
N HIS A 142 -8.00 -11.34 -2.87
CA HIS A 142 -7.21 -12.01 -3.90
C HIS A 142 -6.33 -11.05 -4.73
N LEU A 143 -6.52 -9.73 -4.59
CA LEU A 143 -5.86 -8.69 -5.39
C LEU A 143 -4.74 -8.01 -4.59
N THR A 144 -3.57 -8.67 -4.54
CA THR A 144 -2.44 -8.21 -3.72
C THR A 144 -1.96 -6.79 -4.01
N ASP A 145 -2.01 -6.34 -5.27
CA ASP A 145 -1.66 -4.95 -5.62
C ASP A 145 -2.62 -3.92 -5.00
N LYS A 146 -3.92 -4.22 -4.97
CA LYS A 146 -4.91 -3.37 -4.27
C LYS A 146 -4.73 -3.42 -2.76
N LEU A 147 -4.45 -4.61 -2.21
CA LEU A 147 -4.20 -4.77 -0.78
C LEU A 147 -3.01 -3.94 -0.31
N ALA A 148 -1.97 -3.78 -1.14
CA ALA A 148 -0.86 -2.88 -0.86
C ALA A 148 -1.37 -1.43 -0.67
N THR A 149 -2.18 -0.93 -1.61
CA THR A 149 -2.77 0.42 -1.52
C THR A 149 -3.67 0.57 -0.29
N TYR A 150 -4.51 -0.42 0.00
CA TYR A 150 -5.37 -0.38 1.19
C TYR A 150 -4.56 -0.43 2.48
N PHE A 151 -3.49 -1.21 2.52
CA PHE A 151 -2.64 -1.30 3.70
C PHE A 151 -1.83 -0.02 3.91
N GLU A 152 -1.41 0.66 2.84
CA GLU A 152 -0.84 2.01 2.94
C GLU A 152 -1.85 3.00 3.54
N GLU A 153 -3.11 2.95 3.12
CA GLU A 153 -4.18 3.76 3.71
C GLU A 153 -4.38 3.44 5.21
N VAL A 154 -4.37 2.16 5.59
CA VAL A 154 -4.46 1.72 7.00
C VAL A 154 -3.29 2.27 7.81
N LYS A 155 -2.06 2.10 7.33
CA LYS A 155 -0.83 2.44 8.07
C LYS A 155 -0.55 3.94 8.10
N LYS A 156 -0.72 4.64 6.98
CA LYS A 156 -0.31 6.05 6.80
C LYS A 156 -1.49 7.01 6.78
N GLY A 157 -2.50 6.73 5.96
CA GLY A 157 -3.66 7.61 5.78
C GLY A 157 -4.48 7.75 7.06
N LEU A 158 -4.89 6.60 7.61
CA LEU A 158 -5.75 6.51 8.79
C LEU A 158 -4.97 6.23 10.10
N LYS A 159 -3.71 5.80 10.00
CA LYS A 159 -2.82 5.46 11.14
C LYS A 159 -3.47 4.48 12.12
N LEU A 160 -4.12 3.46 11.59
CA LEU A 160 -4.83 2.45 12.37
C LEU A 160 -3.85 1.41 12.95
N PRO A 161 -4.11 0.88 14.15
CA PRO A 161 -3.35 -0.22 14.69
C PRO A 161 -3.58 -1.49 13.86
N TRP A 162 -2.52 -2.27 13.67
CA TRP A 162 -2.57 -3.51 12.89
C TRP A 162 -1.61 -4.55 13.47
N VAL A 163 -1.87 -5.82 13.15
CA VAL A 163 -1.10 -6.97 13.64
C VAL A 163 -0.62 -7.82 12.45
N PRO A 164 0.67 -8.19 12.37
CA PRO A 164 1.20 -9.00 11.29
C PRO A 164 0.61 -10.41 11.27
N PRO A 165 0.66 -11.10 10.11
CA PRO A 165 0.11 -12.44 9.95
C PRO A 165 0.73 -13.41 10.96
N CYS A 166 -0.10 -14.24 11.60
CA CYS A 166 0.35 -15.23 12.58
C CYS A 166 -0.64 -16.39 12.66
N VAL A 167 -0.17 -17.65 12.58
CA VAL A 167 -1.06 -18.82 12.63
C VAL A 167 -1.92 -18.90 13.90
N ASN A 168 -1.46 -18.30 15.01
CA ASN A 168 -2.19 -18.27 16.28
C ASN A 168 -3.16 -17.09 16.41
N ARG A 169 -2.93 -15.96 15.73
CA ARG A 169 -3.74 -14.75 15.87
C ARG A 169 -4.64 -14.50 14.67
N SER A 170 -4.12 -14.76 13.48
CA SER A 170 -4.74 -14.45 12.20
C SER A 170 -5.72 -15.52 11.75
N ASP A 171 -6.71 -15.06 11.01
CA ASP A 171 -7.74 -15.88 10.38
C ASP A 171 -7.48 -15.97 8.87
N ALA A 172 -8.25 -16.79 8.16
CA ALA A 172 -8.20 -16.94 6.71
C ALA A 172 -8.54 -15.61 6.01
N THR A 173 -9.41 -14.81 6.63
CA THR A 173 -9.82 -13.47 6.21
C THR A 173 -9.37 -12.40 7.21
N PHE A 174 -9.36 -11.13 6.80
CA PHE A 174 -9.02 -10.02 7.69
C PHE A 174 -10.09 -9.92 8.78
N LYS A 175 -9.63 -9.63 10.00
CA LYS A 175 -10.52 -9.43 11.14
C LYS A 175 -10.05 -8.27 12.00
N VAL A 176 -10.94 -7.82 12.87
CA VAL A 176 -10.65 -6.80 13.88
C VAL A 176 -10.64 -7.46 15.25
N VAL A 177 -9.55 -7.26 16.00
CA VAL A 177 -9.41 -7.73 17.38
C VAL A 177 -8.92 -6.55 18.20
N GLU A 178 -9.64 -6.21 19.28
CA GLU A 178 -9.27 -5.11 20.18
C GLU A 178 -9.00 -3.77 19.47
N GLY A 179 -9.78 -3.49 18.40
CA GLY A 179 -9.63 -2.29 17.60
C GLY A 179 -8.43 -2.27 16.65
N ALA A 180 -7.71 -3.39 16.50
CA ALA A 180 -6.62 -3.54 15.55
C ALA A 180 -6.98 -4.45 14.37
N LEU A 181 -6.50 -4.07 13.18
CA LEU A 181 -6.62 -4.89 11.97
C LEU A 181 -5.63 -6.07 12.03
N VAL A 182 -6.15 -7.29 12.15
CA VAL A 182 -5.32 -8.50 12.11
C VAL A 182 -5.19 -8.98 10.67
N TYR A 183 -3.95 -9.07 10.19
CA TYR A 183 -3.66 -9.46 8.81
C TYR A 183 -4.15 -10.88 8.52
N ALA A 184 -4.83 -11.07 7.39
CA ALA A 184 -5.36 -12.35 6.96
C ALA A 184 -4.28 -13.29 6.45
N LEU A 185 -4.32 -14.56 6.81
CA LEU A 185 -3.44 -15.58 6.21
C LEU A 185 -3.74 -15.77 4.72
N GLY A 186 -5.02 -15.68 4.32
CA GLY A 186 -5.46 -15.83 2.94
C GLY A 186 -5.16 -14.64 2.02
N ALA A 187 -4.65 -13.53 2.57
CA ALA A 187 -4.24 -12.36 1.80
C ALA A 187 -2.80 -12.43 1.29
N LEU A 188 -2.05 -13.47 1.66
CA LEU A 188 -0.69 -13.69 1.19
C LEU A 188 -0.68 -14.15 -0.28
N LYS A 189 0.36 -13.77 -1.03
CA LYS A 189 0.52 -14.18 -2.43
C LYS A 189 0.54 -15.68 -2.56
N ASN A 190 -0.23 -16.23 -3.52
CA ASN A 190 -0.35 -17.66 -3.76
C ASN A 190 -0.88 -18.47 -2.55
N VAL A 191 -1.54 -17.82 -1.60
CA VAL A 191 -2.21 -18.47 -0.49
C VAL A 191 -3.72 -18.37 -0.71
N GLY A 192 -4.42 -19.51 -0.69
CA GLY A 192 -5.88 -19.56 -0.85
C GLY A 192 -6.60 -19.49 0.49
N VAL A 193 -7.70 -18.75 0.57
CA VAL A 193 -8.53 -18.61 1.79
C VAL A 193 -8.98 -19.99 2.30
N GLU A 194 -9.42 -20.89 1.40
CA GLU A 194 -9.86 -22.24 1.77
C GLU A 194 -8.75 -23.09 2.41
N ALA A 195 -7.50 -22.94 1.95
CA ALA A 195 -6.38 -23.63 2.56
C ALA A 195 -6.10 -23.09 3.97
N MET A 196 -6.31 -21.80 4.20
CA MET A 196 -6.09 -21.18 5.50
C MET A 196 -7.22 -21.50 6.49
N ARG A 197 -8.44 -21.77 6.02
CA ARG A 197 -9.52 -22.29 6.88
C ARG A 197 -9.13 -23.61 7.55
N LEU A 198 -8.35 -24.47 6.88
CA LEU A 198 -7.84 -25.70 7.51
C LEU A 198 -6.89 -25.41 8.69
N ILE A 199 -6.15 -24.30 8.64
CA ILE A 199 -5.31 -23.86 9.76
C ILE A 199 -6.20 -23.38 10.91
N GLU A 200 -7.23 -22.59 10.62
CA GLU A 200 -8.19 -22.12 11.63
C GLU A 200 -8.92 -23.27 12.31
N GLU A 201 -9.42 -24.23 11.51
CA GLU A 201 -10.10 -25.44 11.99
C GLU A 201 -9.16 -26.29 12.86
N GLY A 202 -7.91 -26.49 12.41
CA GLY A 202 -6.91 -27.24 13.19
C GLY A 202 -6.47 -26.52 14.46
N ARG A 203 -6.50 -25.18 14.49
CA ARG A 203 -6.26 -24.38 15.69
C ARG A 203 -7.43 -24.53 16.68
N GLY A 204 -8.65 -24.37 16.19
CA GLY A 204 -9.84 -24.23 17.02
C GLY A 204 -9.67 -23.10 18.04
N GLU A 205 -10.03 -23.36 19.29
CA GLU A 205 -9.94 -22.39 20.39
C GLU A 205 -8.57 -22.34 21.08
N LYS A 206 -7.70 -23.33 20.85
CA LYS A 206 -6.40 -23.44 21.53
C LYS A 206 -5.26 -23.07 20.58
N PRO A 207 -4.40 -22.10 20.93
CA PRO A 207 -3.26 -21.76 20.09
C PRO A 207 -2.32 -22.98 19.92
N PHE A 208 -1.62 -23.00 18.79
CA PHE A 208 -0.54 -23.95 18.56
C PHE A 208 0.61 -23.64 19.51
N VAL A 209 1.15 -24.69 20.13
CA VAL A 209 2.25 -24.58 21.10
C VAL A 209 3.60 -24.52 20.39
N ASN A 210 3.79 -25.32 19.35
CA ASN A 210 5.01 -25.39 18.55
C ASN A 210 4.70 -25.90 17.13
N LEU A 211 5.73 -25.99 16.27
CA LEU A 211 5.58 -26.44 14.88
C LEU A 211 5.07 -27.88 14.75
N PHE A 212 5.40 -28.76 15.70
CA PHE A 212 4.96 -30.16 15.69
C PHE A 212 3.47 -30.28 16.04
N ASP A 213 3.00 -29.51 17.03
CA ASP A 213 1.59 -29.40 17.39
C ASP A 213 0.76 -28.85 16.21
N PHE A 214 1.29 -27.84 15.50
CA PHE A 214 0.71 -27.38 14.24
C PHE A 214 0.60 -28.49 13.19
N ALA A 215 1.69 -29.24 12.95
CA ALA A 215 1.72 -30.33 11.98
C ALA A 215 0.80 -31.51 12.36
N ARG A 216 0.60 -31.79 13.66
CA ARG A 216 -0.33 -32.83 14.14
C ARG A 216 -1.79 -32.46 13.92
N ARG A 217 -2.15 -31.19 14.14
CA ARG A 217 -3.55 -30.74 14.10
C ARG A 217 -4.02 -30.36 12.70
N VAL A 218 -3.12 -29.86 11.85
CA VAL A 218 -3.44 -29.38 10.50
C VAL A 218 -2.91 -30.38 9.47
N ASP A 219 -3.74 -30.75 8.49
CA ASP A 219 -3.30 -31.58 7.36
C ASP A 219 -2.53 -30.71 6.36
N LEU A 220 -1.20 -30.71 6.50
CA LEU A 220 -0.30 -29.88 5.70
C LEU A 220 -0.27 -30.30 4.23
N LYS A 221 -0.58 -31.57 3.92
CA LYS A 221 -0.62 -32.08 2.55
C LYS A 221 -1.77 -31.44 1.76
N ARG A 222 -2.91 -31.17 2.41
CA ARG A 222 -4.06 -30.47 1.80
C ARG A 222 -3.80 -28.99 1.56
N ILE A 223 -2.98 -28.35 2.41
CA ILE A 223 -2.57 -26.95 2.22
C ILE A 223 -1.60 -26.83 1.06
N GLY A 224 -0.66 -27.77 0.95
CA GLY A 224 0.36 -27.80 -0.09
C GLY A 224 1.62 -27.00 0.27
N LYS A 225 2.71 -27.29 -0.43
CA LYS A 225 4.04 -26.73 -0.13
C LYS A 225 4.10 -25.21 -0.32
N ARG A 226 3.54 -24.70 -1.42
CA ARG A 226 3.65 -23.29 -1.78
C ARG A 226 3.00 -22.35 -0.74
N PRO A 227 1.78 -22.60 -0.22
CA PRO A 227 1.25 -21.75 0.85
C PRO A 227 2.06 -21.78 2.14
N LEU A 228 2.60 -22.94 2.54
CA LEU A 228 3.44 -23.07 3.74
C LEU A 228 4.75 -22.28 3.62
N GLU A 229 5.36 -22.30 2.44
CA GLU A 229 6.49 -21.45 2.10
C GLU A 229 6.16 -19.96 2.28
N MET A 230 5.02 -19.52 1.75
CA MET A 230 4.60 -18.11 1.84
C MET A 230 4.27 -17.70 3.28
N LEU A 231 3.62 -18.56 4.06
CA LEU A 231 3.39 -18.35 5.49
C LEU A 231 4.70 -18.18 6.28
N THR A 232 5.70 -19.01 5.97
CA THR A 232 7.02 -18.92 6.60
C THR A 232 7.71 -17.61 6.27
N ARG A 233 7.74 -17.24 4.99
CA ARG A 233 8.33 -15.99 4.51
C ARG A 233 7.66 -14.75 5.11
N ALA A 234 6.32 -14.77 5.23
CA ALA A 234 5.54 -13.69 5.83
C ALA A 234 5.67 -13.60 7.36
N GLY A 235 6.29 -14.59 8.01
CA GLY A 235 6.44 -14.64 9.47
C GLY A 235 5.24 -15.16 10.24
N ALA A 236 4.35 -15.90 9.57
CA ALA A 236 3.17 -16.45 10.24
C ALA A 236 3.52 -17.42 11.39
N PHE A 237 4.72 -18.00 11.35
CA PHE A 237 5.24 -18.92 12.36
C PHE A 237 6.15 -18.27 13.41
N ASP A 238 6.39 -16.96 13.36
CA ASP A 238 7.36 -16.27 14.25
C ASP A 238 7.07 -16.45 15.75
N GLN A 239 5.81 -16.71 16.14
CA GLN A 239 5.44 -17.04 17.52
C GLN A 239 5.81 -18.46 17.94
N LEU A 240 5.85 -19.41 17.00
CA LEU A 240 6.20 -20.80 17.26
C LEU A 240 7.71 -21.00 17.17
N ASP A 241 8.34 -20.32 16.22
CA ASP A 241 9.77 -20.34 16.01
C ASP A 241 10.20 -19.03 15.33
N GLN A 242 11.10 -18.28 15.98
CA GLN A 242 11.56 -16.98 15.48
C GLN A 242 12.50 -17.07 14.27
N ASN A 243 13.12 -18.23 14.03
CA ASN A 243 14.09 -18.44 12.96
C ASN A 243 13.38 -18.95 11.69
N ARG A 244 13.07 -18.01 10.78
CA ARG A 244 12.29 -18.32 9.58
C ARG A 244 13.03 -19.28 8.64
N ARG A 245 14.36 -19.21 8.59
CA ARG A 245 15.18 -20.14 7.78
C ARG A 245 15.09 -21.58 8.30
N ARG A 246 15.06 -21.76 9.63
CA ARG A 246 14.90 -23.06 10.27
C ARG A 246 13.52 -23.65 9.98
N VAL A 247 12.47 -22.84 10.10
CA VAL A 247 11.10 -23.26 9.73
C VAL A 247 11.03 -23.66 8.27
N TRP A 248 11.63 -22.85 7.37
CA TRP A 248 11.67 -23.11 5.93
C TRP A 248 12.27 -24.49 5.61
N ASN A 249 13.43 -24.79 6.19
CA ASN A 249 14.10 -26.07 5.99
C ASN A 249 13.34 -27.26 6.60
N ALA A 250 12.54 -27.00 7.65
CA ALA A 250 11.74 -28.02 8.31
C ALA A 250 10.43 -28.37 7.59
N LEU A 251 9.98 -27.56 6.62
CA LEU A 251 8.65 -27.71 5.99
C LEU A 251 8.42 -29.09 5.37
N ASP A 252 9.40 -29.65 4.65
CA ASP A 252 9.27 -30.96 4.01
C ASP A 252 9.13 -32.08 5.06
N GLY A 253 9.91 -32.01 6.14
CA GLY A 253 9.83 -32.96 7.26
C GLY A 253 8.51 -32.83 8.04
N LEU A 254 8.05 -31.61 8.32
CA LEU A 254 6.78 -31.35 8.98
C LEU A 254 5.59 -31.82 8.14
N THR A 255 5.66 -31.66 6.81
CA THR A 255 4.60 -32.11 5.90
C THR A 255 4.51 -33.64 5.87
N ALA A 256 5.65 -34.33 5.80
CA ALA A 256 5.69 -35.79 5.87
C ALA A 256 5.17 -36.30 7.23
N TYR A 257 5.57 -35.64 8.32
CA TYR A 257 5.11 -35.96 9.67
C TYR A 257 3.59 -35.79 9.82
N SER A 258 3.06 -34.65 9.38
CA SER A 258 1.62 -34.37 9.36
C SER A 258 0.85 -35.43 8.57
N ALA A 259 1.31 -35.77 7.36
CA ALA A 259 0.66 -36.78 6.53
C ALA A 259 0.59 -38.15 7.23
N ALA A 260 1.68 -38.58 7.88
CA ALA A 260 1.71 -39.85 8.61
C ALA A 260 0.75 -39.87 9.81
N ILE A 261 0.64 -38.76 10.56
CA ILE A 261 -0.30 -38.63 11.68
C ILE A 261 -1.76 -38.72 11.21
N HIS A 262 -2.13 -37.99 10.15
CA HIS A 262 -3.50 -38.01 9.62
C HIS A 262 -3.85 -39.35 8.97
N GLU A 263 -2.89 -40.01 8.31
CA GLU A 263 -3.06 -41.38 7.77
C GLU A 263 -3.27 -42.41 8.88
N GLN A 264 -2.47 -42.38 9.95
CA GLN A 264 -2.66 -43.25 11.12
C GLN A 264 -4.03 -43.03 11.78
N LYS A 265 -4.49 -41.78 11.87
CA LYS A 265 -5.81 -41.43 12.42
C LYS A 265 -6.96 -41.93 11.53
N ALA A 266 -6.83 -41.82 10.21
CA ALA A 266 -7.81 -42.32 9.26
C ALA A 266 -7.83 -43.86 9.16
N SER A 267 -6.67 -44.50 9.32
CA SER A 267 -6.49 -45.96 9.31
C SER A 267 -7.01 -46.65 10.58
N ASN A 268 -7.25 -45.89 11.67
CA ASN A 268 -7.70 -46.40 12.97
C ASN A 268 -9.14 -46.94 13.01
N GLN A 269 -9.66 -47.44 11.88
CA GLN A 269 -10.57 -48.57 11.90
C GLN A 269 -9.73 -49.82 12.27
N VAL A 270 -9.90 -50.29 13.51
CA VAL A 270 -9.26 -51.49 14.13
C VAL A 270 -7.98 -51.22 14.93
N SER A 271 -8.13 -50.69 16.15
CA SER A 271 -7.31 -51.16 17.28
C SER A 271 -8.21 -51.48 18.47
N LEU A 272 -8.63 -52.74 18.55
CA LEU A 272 -9.54 -53.25 19.58
C LEU A 272 -8.81 -53.54 20.92
N PHE A 273 -7.49 -53.32 20.99
CA PHE A 273 -6.63 -53.58 22.15
C PHE A 273 -5.42 -52.62 22.16
N GLY A 274 -5.59 -51.40 22.67
CA GLY A 274 -4.44 -50.53 22.92
C GLY A 274 -4.78 -49.05 23.02
N GLU A 275 -5.15 -48.59 24.22
CA GLU A 275 -5.00 -47.19 24.63
C GLU A 275 -3.50 -46.87 24.77
N ALA A 276 -2.85 -46.56 23.65
CA ALA A 276 -1.62 -45.78 23.51
C ALA A 276 -1.17 -45.98 22.05
N GLY A 277 -1.72 -45.19 21.13
CA GLY A 277 -1.09 -45.06 19.82
C GLY A 277 0.26 -44.39 20.06
N ASP A 278 1.37 -45.09 19.79
CA ASP A 278 2.70 -44.50 19.84
C ASP A 278 2.68 -43.20 19.03
N ASP A 279 2.93 -42.06 19.70
CA ASP A 279 3.12 -40.79 19.01
C ASP A 279 4.29 -40.97 18.04
N LEU A 280 4.01 -40.79 16.74
CA LEU A 280 5.07 -40.83 15.74
C LEU A 280 6.19 -39.86 16.16
N PRO A 281 7.47 -40.29 16.05
CA PRO A 281 8.58 -39.47 16.50
C PRO A 281 8.63 -38.17 15.71
N GLU A 282 8.80 -37.07 16.42
CA GLU A 282 8.91 -35.74 15.82
C GLU A 282 10.16 -35.66 14.92
N PRO A 283 10.07 -35.03 13.73
CA PRO A 283 11.23 -34.90 12.85
C PRO A 283 12.28 -33.99 13.49
N ARG A 284 13.55 -34.36 13.35
CA ARG A 284 14.66 -33.56 13.86
C ARG A 284 14.82 -32.28 13.05
N ILE A 285 14.66 -31.14 13.71
CA ILE A 285 14.95 -29.82 13.13
C ILE A 285 16.41 -29.46 13.44
N LEU A 286 17.22 -29.23 12.41
CA LEU A 286 18.63 -28.85 12.57
C LEU A 286 18.75 -27.36 12.90
N PRO A 287 19.64 -26.97 13.83
CA PRO A 287 19.94 -25.56 14.07
C PRO A 287 20.63 -24.97 12.84
N VAL A 288 20.16 -23.81 12.41
CA VAL A 288 20.71 -23.02 11.30
C VAL A 288 20.70 -21.55 11.69
N GLU A 289 21.63 -20.76 11.16
CA GLU A 289 21.59 -19.30 11.28
C GLU A 289 20.34 -18.75 10.58
N ASP A 290 19.71 -17.73 11.16
CA ASP A 290 18.52 -17.11 10.56
C ASP A 290 18.89 -16.29 9.31
N TRP A 291 17.88 -15.84 8.57
CA TRP A 291 18.08 -14.85 7.51
C TRP A 291 18.60 -13.52 8.07
N SER A 292 19.49 -12.88 7.31
CA SER A 292 19.84 -11.49 7.58
C SER A 292 18.60 -10.59 7.48
N PHE A 293 18.63 -9.41 8.10
CA PHE A 293 17.50 -8.47 8.06
C PHE A 293 17.06 -8.14 6.62
N ALA A 294 18.02 -7.90 5.72
CA ALA A 294 17.75 -7.61 4.32
C ALA A 294 17.11 -8.80 3.57
N GLU A 295 17.59 -10.03 3.81
CA GLU A 295 16.99 -11.23 3.24
C GLU A 295 15.58 -11.46 3.78
N ARG A 296 15.37 -11.26 5.09
CA ARG A 296 14.05 -11.40 5.73
C ARG A 296 13.02 -10.45 5.13
N LEU A 297 13.40 -9.19 4.87
CA LEU A 297 12.52 -8.22 4.21
C LEU A 297 12.23 -8.59 2.75
N ALA A 298 13.23 -9.10 2.01
CA ALA A 298 13.03 -9.56 0.63
C ALA A 298 12.07 -10.77 0.57
N GLU A 299 12.20 -11.70 1.52
CA GLU A 299 11.29 -12.83 1.65
C GLU A 299 9.88 -12.40 2.06
N GLU A 300 9.76 -11.45 2.99
CA GLU A 300 8.48 -10.85 3.38
C GLU A 300 7.80 -10.17 2.17
N PHE A 301 8.54 -9.37 1.39
CA PHE A 301 8.03 -8.75 0.17
C PHE A 301 7.54 -9.79 -0.84
N THR A 302 8.24 -10.92 -0.95
CA THR A 302 7.84 -12.01 -1.86
C THR A 302 6.50 -12.64 -1.43
N ALA A 303 6.25 -12.78 -0.13
CA ALA A 303 5.05 -13.39 0.40
C ALA A 303 3.85 -12.43 0.50
N VAL A 304 4.08 -11.19 0.92
CA VAL A 304 3.03 -10.19 1.16
C VAL A 304 2.77 -9.35 -0.09
N GLY A 305 3.82 -9.06 -0.86
CA GLY A 305 3.79 -8.21 -2.05
C GLY A 305 4.24 -6.77 -1.79
N PHE A 306 4.43 -6.39 -0.54
CA PHE A 306 4.95 -5.11 -0.10
C PHE A 306 5.65 -5.29 1.26
N TYR A 307 6.40 -4.29 1.69
CA TYR A 307 7.13 -4.31 2.95
C TYR A 307 6.20 -4.03 4.14
N LEU A 308 6.04 -5.01 5.04
CA LEU A 308 5.10 -4.95 6.17
C LEU A 308 5.79 -4.39 7.42
N SER A 309 6.93 -4.98 7.79
CA SER A 309 7.65 -4.74 9.05
C SER A 309 8.65 -3.58 9.01
N GLY A 310 9.24 -3.29 7.85
CA GLY A 310 10.21 -2.22 7.64
C GLY A 310 10.65 -2.13 6.18
N HIS A 311 11.37 -1.09 5.79
CA HIS A 311 11.82 -0.91 4.41
C HIS A 311 13.33 -1.17 4.28
N PRO A 312 13.84 -1.75 3.18
CA PRO A 312 15.29 -1.95 2.97
C PRO A 312 16.13 -0.68 2.99
N LEU A 313 15.50 0.48 2.91
CA LEU A 313 16.16 1.79 2.98
C LEU A 313 16.29 2.32 4.40
N ASP A 314 15.61 1.72 5.39
CA ASP A 314 15.64 2.17 6.78
C ASP A 314 17.07 2.23 7.33
N ASP A 315 17.90 1.24 6.98
CA ASP A 315 19.34 1.19 7.33
C ASP A 315 20.17 2.34 6.71
N TYR A 316 19.68 2.93 5.62
CA TYR A 316 20.36 3.98 4.86
C TYR A 316 19.81 5.39 5.16
N MET A 317 18.66 5.51 5.85
CA MET A 317 17.97 6.79 6.04
C MET A 317 18.83 7.87 6.69
N GLY A 318 19.69 7.50 7.65
CA GLY A 318 20.62 8.44 8.31
C GLY A 318 21.64 9.05 7.34
N ALA A 319 22.22 8.24 6.46
CA ALA A 319 23.14 8.71 5.41
C ALA A 319 22.40 9.51 4.32
N LEU A 320 21.23 9.02 3.90
CA LEU A 320 20.40 9.66 2.87
C LEU A 320 19.94 11.07 3.28
N LYS A 321 19.45 11.23 4.51
CA LYS A 321 19.01 12.53 5.05
C LYS A 321 20.13 13.57 5.02
N ARG A 322 21.39 13.17 5.26
CA ARG A 322 22.56 14.05 5.18
C ARG A 322 22.93 14.46 3.76
N LYS A 323 22.68 13.61 2.76
CA LYS A 323 22.81 13.97 1.34
C LYS A 323 21.67 14.85 0.81
N GLY A 324 20.72 15.23 1.66
CA GLY A 324 19.52 15.96 1.27
C GLY A 324 18.60 15.14 0.36
N VAL A 325 18.68 13.81 0.47
CA VAL A 325 17.72 12.91 -0.18
C VAL A 325 16.42 13.00 0.61
N LEU A 326 15.35 13.30 -0.11
CA LEU A 326 14.02 13.48 0.43
C LEU A 326 13.25 12.16 0.33
N THR A 327 12.24 11.99 1.17
CA THR A 327 11.24 10.93 0.98
C THR A 327 10.18 11.33 -0.04
N LEU A 328 9.40 10.38 -0.53
CA LEU A 328 8.27 10.63 -1.42
C LEU A 328 7.30 11.66 -0.82
N ASP A 329 6.94 11.51 0.47
CA ASP A 329 6.05 12.46 1.16
C ASP A 329 6.61 13.89 1.15
N GLU A 330 7.91 14.04 1.44
CA GLU A 330 8.58 15.33 1.46
C GLU A 330 8.66 15.97 0.07
N VAL A 331 8.88 15.16 -0.97
CA VAL A 331 8.87 15.64 -2.36
C VAL A 331 7.48 16.06 -2.78
N THR A 332 6.45 15.27 -2.44
CA THR A 332 5.05 15.57 -2.75
C THR A 332 4.64 16.92 -2.18
N LEU A 333 4.87 17.13 -0.87
CA LEU A 333 4.55 18.37 -0.18
C LEU A 333 5.27 19.61 -0.77
N LYS A 334 6.51 19.43 -1.24
CA LYS A 334 7.27 20.51 -1.88
C LYS A 334 6.79 20.77 -3.31
N ALA A 335 6.44 19.73 -4.05
CA ALA A 335 5.96 19.81 -5.42
C ALA A 335 4.59 20.48 -5.54
N GLU A 336 3.73 20.36 -4.52
CA GLU A 336 2.47 21.10 -4.41
C GLU A 336 2.65 22.62 -4.47
N ARG A 337 3.78 23.13 -3.98
CA ARG A 337 4.07 24.58 -3.99
C ARG A 337 4.68 25.02 -5.31
N GLN A 338 5.64 24.25 -5.81
CA GLN A 338 6.33 24.54 -7.06
C GLN A 338 7.04 23.30 -7.61
N PRO A 339 7.21 23.19 -8.95
CA PRO A 339 8.10 22.20 -9.54
C PRO A 339 9.50 22.26 -8.93
N LEU A 340 10.06 21.10 -8.59
CA LEU A 340 11.41 21.02 -8.04
C LEU A 340 12.20 19.84 -8.60
N VAL A 341 13.52 19.97 -8.58
CA VAL A 341 14.43 18.84 -8.77
C VAL A 341 14.83 18.33 -7.39
N ALA A 342 14.53 17.08 -7.10
CA ALA A 342 14.79 16.43 -5.83
C ALA A 342 15.59 15.14 -6.02
N LYS A 343 16.30 14.73 -4.96
CA LYS A 343 16.91 13.41 -4.89
C LYS A 343 16.01 12.52 -4.04
N LEU A 344 15.64 11.36 -4.57
CA LEU A 344 14.89 10.31 -3.89
C LEU A 344 15.78 9.07 -3.77
N ALA A 345 15.53 8.23 -2.76
CA ALA A 345 16.07 6.88 -2.72
C ALA A 345 14.92 5.89 -2.80
N GLY A 346 15.10 4.84 -3.60
CA GLY A 346 14.08 3.83 -3.84
C GLY A 346 14.69 2.44 -3.90
N THR A 347 13.94 1.45 -3.43
CA THR A 347 14.15 0.05 -3.80
C THR A 347 13.31 -0.23 -5.05
N VAL A 348 13.95 -0.74 -6.11
CA VAL A 348 13.26 -1.03 -7.38
C VAL A 348 12.32 -2.23 -7.18
N ALA A 349 11.03 -2.03 -7.44
CA ALA A 349 10.02 -3.10 -7.42
C ALA A 349 9.87 -3.75 -8.81
N GLY A 350 10.00 -2.96 -9.88
CA GLY A 350 9.90 -3.47 -11.24
C GLY A 350 10.14 -2.41 -12.31
N LEU A 351 10.47 -2.87 -13.52
CA LEU A 351 10.77 -2.00 -14.67
C LEU A 351 9.87 -2.38 -15.86
N GLN A 352 9.04 -1.44 -16.33
CA GLN A 352 8.23 -1.61 -17.53
C GLN A 352 8.79 -0.78 -18.68
N ILE A 353 9.43 -1.43 -19.65
CA ILE A 353 9.98 -0.76 -20.83
C ILE A 353 8.91 -0.68 -21.93
N ARG A 354 8.65 0.53 -22.43
CA ARG A 354 7.75 0.79 -23.55
C ARG A 354 8.47 1.54 -24.68
N LYS A 355 7.85 1.53 -25.86
CA LYS A 355 8.28 2.34 -27.01
C LYS A 355 7.28 3.46 -27.23
N SER A 356 7.77 4.68 -27.39
CA SER A 356 6.95 5.84 -27.75
C SER A 356 6.49 5.74 -29.20
N ALA A 357 5.48 6.53 -29.56
CA ALA A 357 5.02 6.66 -30.95
C ALA A 357 6.12 7.11 -31.93
N ARG A 358 7.18 7.76 -31.42
CA ARG A 358 8.36 8.20 -32.17
C ARG A 358 9.49 7.18 -32.21
N GLY A 359 9.28 5.97 -31.68
CA GLY A 359 10.25 4.86 -31.69
C GLY A 359 11.26 4.85 -30.52
N ASN A 360 11.40 5.96 -29.78
CA ASN A 360 12.27 6.05 -28.61
C ASN A 360 11.77 5.18 -27.45
N ARG A 361 12.70 4.52 -26.75
CA ARG A 361 12.41 3.69 -25.57
C ARG A 361 12.22 4.59 -24.34
N PHE A 362 11.27 4.26 -23.50
CA PHE A 362 11.14 4.86 -22.18
C PHE A 362 10.72 3.76 -21.21
N ALA A 363 10.96 3.94 -19.92
CA ALA A 363 10.58 2.98 -18.91
C ALA A 363 9.84 3.65 -17.75
N PHE A 364 8.86 2.94 -17.23
CA PHE A 364 8.28 3.22 -15.93
C PHE A 364 8.99 2.33 -14.91
N CYS A 365 9.74 2.95 -14.01
CA CYS A 365 10.41 2.27 -12.93
C CYS A 365 9.55 2.41 -11.67
N GLN A 366 8.99 1.30 -11.21
CA GLN A 366 8.27 1.24 -9.96
C GLN A 366 9.28 1.08 -8.83
N MET A 367 9.21 1.98 -7.86
CA MET A 367 10.12 2.05 -6.73
C MET A 367 9.33 2.19 -5.44
N SER A 368 9.95 1.86 -4.31
CA SER A 368 9.39 2.16 -3.00
C SER A 368 10.43 2.78 -2.08
N ASP A 369 9.97 3.68 -1.22
CA ASP A 369 10.69 4.14 -0.05
C ASP A 369 9.88 3.84 1.22
N PRO A 370 10.40 4.15 2.44
CA PRO A 370 9.64 3.92 3.67
C PRO A 370 8.28 4.66 3.69
N THR A 371 8.14 5.75 2.94
CA THR A 371 6.94 6.59 2.86
C THR A 371 5.96 6.20 1.75
N GLY A 372 6.33 5.32 0.82
CA GLY A 372 5.38 4.66 -0.09
C GLY A 372 5.98 4.18 -1.39
N ALA A 373 5.14 3.56 -2.21
CA ALA A 373 5.48 3.25 -3.59
C ALA A 373 5.32 4.48 -4.50
N PHE A 374 6.23 4.65 -5.44
CA PHE A 374 6.20 5.70 -6.46
C PHE A 374 6.70 5.19 -7.81
N GLU A 375 6.25 5.84 -8.88
CA GLU A 375 6.67 5.53 -10.24
C GLU A 375 7.54 6.66 -10.78
N VAL A 376 8.72 6.31 -11.30
CA VAL A 376 9.61 7.24 -11.97
C VAL A 376 9.65 6.93 -13.46
N THR A 377 9.39 7.94 -14.29
CA THR A 377 9.53 7.84 -15.74
C THR A 377 10.98 8.12 -16.15
N LEU A 378 11.61 7.18 -16.86
CA LEU A 378 12.96 7.29 -17.40
C LEU A 378 12.92 7.30 -18.93
N PHE A 379 13.43 8.36 -19.54
CA PHE A 379 13.59 8.46 -21.01
C PHE A 379 14.89 7.79 -21.49
N SER A 380 15.00 7.54 -22.81
CA SER A 380 16.10 6.80 -23.44
C SER A 380 17.49 7.08 -22.84
N GLU A 381 17.89 8.35 -22.75
CA GLU A 381 19.24 8.73 -22.29
C GLU A 381 19.52 8.32 -20.83
N SER A 382 18.55 8.52 -19.95
CA SER A 382 18.65 8.13 -18.54
C SER A 382 18.51 6.62 -18.37
N LEU A 383 17.67 5.98 -19.19
CA LEU A 383 17.45 4.53 -19.18
C LEU A 383 18.71 3.77 -19.60
N GLU A 384 19.37 4.18 -20.67
CA GLU A 384 20.60 3.52 -21.18
C GLU A 384 21.73 3.56 -20.16
N LYS A 385 21.87 4.66 -19.40
CA LYS A 385 22.89 4.80 -18.35
C LYS A 385 22.55 4.07 -17.06
N ALA A 386 21.26 3.83 -16.81
CA ALA A 386 20.77 3.26 -15.55
C ALA A 386 20.42 1.77 -15.66
N GLN A 387 20.36 1.20 -16.87
CA GLN A 387 19.83 -0.15 -17.12
C GLN A 387 20.53 -1.22 -16.25
N ASP A 388 21.84 -1.10 -16.07
CA ASP A 388 22.66 -2.05 -15.28
C ASP A 388 22.43 -1.95 -13.75
N HIS A 389 21.60 -1.00 -13.30
CA HIS A 389 21.33 -0.74 -11.89
C HIS A 389 19.84 -0.80 -11.53
N LEU A 390 18.97 -1.13 -12.49
CA LEU A 390 17.52 -1.13 -12.34
C LEU A 390 16.92 -2.55 -12.28
N GLU A 391 17.59 -3.43 -11.53
CA GLU A 391 17.08 -4.76 -11.23
C GLU A 391 16.12 -4.73 -10.03
N ALA A 392 15.13 -5.62 -10.00
CA ALA A 392 14.21 -5.72 -8.87
C ALA A 392 14.98 -6.05 -7.58
N GLY A 393 14.72 -5.30 -6.50
CA GLY A 393 15.45 -5.37 -5.24
C GLY A 393 16.71 -4.49 -5.16
N ALA A 394 17.14 -3.88 -6.27
CA ALA A 394 18.26 -2.93 -6.25
C ALA A 394 17.90 -1.67 -5.48
N LYS A 395 18.83 -1.18 -4.65
CA LYS A 395 18.72 0.08 -3.92
C LYS A 395 19.43 1.18 -4.68
N VAL A 396 18.69 2.19 -5.10
CA VAL A 396 19.24 3.26 -5.95
C VAL A 396 18.79 4.64 -5.45
N MET A 397 19.64 5.62 -5.67
CA MET A 397 19.33 7.03 -5.54
C MET A 397 19.00 7.59 -6.93
N VAL A 398 17.87 8.26 -7.05
CA VAL A 398 17.38 8.85 -8.30
C VAL A 398 17.25 10.36 -8.13
N THR A 399 17.81 11.12 -9.06
CA THR A 399 17.48 12.55 -9.18
C THR A 399 16.28 12.69 -10.08
N VAL A 400 15.18 13.22 -9.54
CA VAL A 400 13.91 13.38 -10.23
C VAL A 400 13.54 14.85 -10.36
N GLU A 401 12.86 15.18 -11.44
CA GLU A 401 12.07 16.39 -11.54
C GLU A 401 10.63 16.04 -11.16
N ALA A 402 10.14 16.69 -10.11
CA ALA A 402 8.82 16.48 -9.53
C ALA A 402 7.89 17.61 -9.94
N THR A 403 6.81 17.27 -10.65
CA THR A 403 5.76 18.19 -11.08
C THR A 403 4.39 17.69 -10.64
N MET A 404 3.55 18.61 -10.16
CA MET A 404 2.13 18.31 -9.88
C MET A 404 1.30 18.61 -11.13
N GLU A 405 0.63 17.60 -11.66
CA GLU A 405 -0.32 17.75 -12.76
C GLU A 405 -1.66 17.14 -12.36
N ALA A 406 -2.72 17.94 -12.29
CA ALA A 406 -4.08 17.49 -11.93
C ALA A 406 -4.10 16.63 -10.65
N ASP A 407 -3.43 17.11 -9.60
CA ASP A 407 -3.28 16.45 -8.30
C ASP A 407 -2.52 15.10 -8.32
N GLN A 408 -1.84 14.78 -9.43
CA GLN A 408 -0.93 13.65 -9.53
C GLN A 408 0.53 14.12 -9.56
N LEU A 409 1.34 13.52 -8.70
CA LEU A 409 2.78 13.72 -8.71
C LEU A 409 3.41 12.95 -9.87
N LYS A 410 3.97 13.68 -10.84
CA LYS A 410 4.78 13.12 -11.91
C LYS A 410 6.26 13.24 -11.56
N LEU A 411 6.95 12.11 -11.57
CA LEU A 411 8.39 12.02 -11.32
C LEU A 411 9.13 11.65 -12.59
N LEU A 412 9.98 12.55 -13.06
CA LEU A 412 10.79 12.38 -14.26
C LEU A 412 12.25 12.21 -13.87
N GLY A 413 12.78 10.99 -14.03
CA GLY A 413 14.13 10.66 -13.61
C GLY A 413 15.18 11.21 -14.57
N ARG A 414 16.13 11.98 -14.03
CA ARG A 414 17.27 12.55 -14.77
C ARG A 414 18.52 11.66 -14.66
N SER A 415 18.81 11.17 -13.46
CA SER A 415 19.96 10.28 -13.21
C SER A 415 19.63 9.26 -12.12
N VAL A 416 20.24 8.08 -12.23
CA VAL A 416 20.15 6.98 -11.28
C VAL A 416 21.56 6.57 -10.90
N ALA A 417 21.81 6.37 -9.60
CA ALA A 417 23.07 5.86 -9.08
C ALA A 417 22.81 4.81 -7.99
N PRO A 418 23.61 3.73 -7.90
CA PRO A 418 23.55 2.81 -6.77
C PRO A 418 23.72 3.53 -5.43
N ILE A 419 22.94 3.12 -4.42
CA ILE A 419 22.98 3.77 -3.11
C ILE A 419 24.36 3.64 -2.45
N ASP A 420 25.05 2.53 -2.67
CA ASP A 420 26.33 2.25 -2.02
C ASP A 420 27.42 3.22 -2.52
N LEU A 421 27.53 3.43 -3.84
CA LEU A 421 28.43 4.44 -4.43
C LEU A 421 28.06 5.86 -3.96
N ALA A 422 26.76 6.12 -3.80
CA ALA A 422 26.30 7.40 -3.29
C ALA A 422 26.61 7.58 -1.79
N VAL A 423 26.79 6.53 -0.98
CA VAL A 423 27.07 6.68 0.45
C VAL A 423 28.58 6.61 0.74
N GLU A 424 29.37 5.91 -0.08
CA GLU A 424 30.84 5.80 0.07
C GLU A 424 31.57 7.14 0.08
N GLU A 425 31.06 8.17 -0.62
CA GLU A 425 31.64 9.53 -0.63
C GLU A 425 31.67 10.24 0.74
N ILE A 426 30.99 9.71 1.77
CA ILE A 426 30.86 10.34 3.11
C ILE A 426 31.82 9.72 4.15
N THR A 427 32.61 8.72 3.79
CA THR A 427 33.19 7.80 4.79
C THR A 427 34.43 8.34 5.52
N GLY A 428 34.16 8.96 6.67
CA GLY A 428 35.08 9.16 7.79
C GLY A 428 34.36 8.98 9.14
N MET A 429 33.36 8.09 9.20
CA MET A 429 32.46 7.93 10.35
C MET A 429 32.73 6.66 11.13
N GLY A 430 32.52 6.74 12.45
CA GLY A 430 32.64 5.61 13.36
C GLY A 430 31.35 4.85 13.67
N LEU A 431 31.47 3.66 14.24
CA LEU A 431 30.34 2.85 14.74
C LEU A 431 30.45 2.66 16.25
N LYS A 432 29.31 2.70 16.95
CA LYS A 432 29.20 2.26 18.35
C LYS A 432 28.35 0.98 18.40
N VAL A 433 28.94 -0.13 18.81
CA VAL A 433 28.29 -1.46 18.84
C VAL A 433 28.01 -1.84 20.29
N PHE A 434 26.75 -2.12 20.64
CA PHE A 434 26.34 -2.56 21.97
C PHE A 434 26.29 -4.07 22.02
N VAL A 435 27.00 -4.67 22.97
CA VAL A 435 27.22 -6.13 23.05
C VAL A 435 26.87 -6.62 24.47
N ASP A 436 26.01 -7.64 24.57
CA ASP A 436 25.62 -8.26 25.86
C ASP A 436 26.40 -9.54 26.18
N GLN A 437 27.03 -10.18 25.18
CA GLN A 437 27.75 -11.45 25.34
C GLN A 437 29.17 -11.37 24.78
N ALA A 438 30.15 -11.86 25.53
CA ALA A 438 31.54 -11.91 25.09
C ALA A 438 31.76 -12.75 23.80
N SER A 439 30.89 -13.71 23.50
CA SER A 439 30.95 -14.52 22.26
C SER A 439 30.71 -13.70 21.00
N ALA A 440 29.94 -12.61 21.06
CA ALA A 440 29.70 -11.72 19.91
C ALA A 440 31.00 -11.05 19.42
N LEU A 441 31.98 -10.83 20.31
CA LEU A 441 33.24 -10.18 19.95
C LEU A 441 34.04 -10.97 18.90
N ALA A 442 34.00 -12.30 18.96
CA ALA A 442 34.66 -13.15 17.97
C ALA A 442 34.01 -13.01 16.59
N SER A 443 32.67 -13.00 16.54
CA SER A 443 31.92 -12.83 15.30
C SER A 443 32.08 -11.42 14.71
N VAL A 444 32.05 -10.38 15.56
CA VAL A 444 32.31 -8.99 15.14
C VAL A 444 33.70 -8.87 14.55
N ARG A 445 34.71 -9.47 15.18
CA ARG A 445 36.08 -9.51 14.67
C ARG A 445 36.14 -10.15 13.28
N THR A 446 35.51 -11.30 13.07
CA THR A 446 35.50 -11.97 11.75
C THR A 446 34.89 -11.08 10.68
N VAL A 447 33.75 -10.45 10.96
CA VAL A 447 33.08 -9.54 9.99
C VAL A 447 33.97 -8.34 9.64
N LEU A 448 34.68 -7.78 10.63
CA LEU A 448 35.60 -6.65 10.40
C LEU A 448 36.88 -7.04 9.67
N GLU A 449 37.43 -8.23 9.95
CA GLU A 449 38.62 -8.78 9.27
C GLU A 449 38.30 -9.13 7.81
N ASP A 450 37.16 -9.75 7.54
CA ASP A 450 36.69 -10.06 6.17
C ASP A 450 36.41 -8.78 5.37
N ALA A 451 35.98 -7.71 6.04
CA ALA A 451 35.76 -6.40 5.44
C ALA A 451 37.05 -5.59 5.18
N ALA A 452 38.17 -5.94 5.82
CA ALA A 452 39.41 -5.14 5.85
C ALA A 452 40.01 -4.87 4.45
N GLY A 453 39.69 -5.71 3.45
CA GLY A 453 40.13 -5.56 2.05
C GLY A 453 39.07 -5.04 1.07
N LEU A 454 37.82 -4.83 1.51
CA LEU A 454 36.68 -4.62 0.60
C LEU A 454 36.36 -3.15 0.31
N THR A 455 36.81 -2.20 1.13
CA THR A 455 36.46 -0.78 0.94
C THR A 455 37.53 0.17 1.48
N LYS A 456 37.58 1.38 0.92
CA LYS A 456 38.47 2.49 1.36
C LYS A 456 37.85 3.34 2.47
N ALA A 457 36.55 3.16 2.72
CA ALA A 457 35.76 3.82 3.75
C ALA A 457 36.16 3.33 5.14
N ARG A 458 36.93 4.10 5.91
CA ARG A 458 37.35 3.70 7.26
C ARG A 458 36.93 4.71 8.32
N GLY A 459 36.62 4.22 9.51
CA GLY A 459 36.36 5.06 10.67
C GLY A 459 36.43 4.29 12.00
N PRO A 460 36.37 5.02 13.13
CA PRO A 460 36.62 4.44 14.45
C PRO A 460 35.46 3.56 14.92
N ILE A 461 35.72 2.41 15.54
CA ILE A 461 34.66 1.59 16.12
C ILE A 461 34.82 1.54 17.64
N SER A 462 33.75 1.87 18.36
CA SER A 462 33.63 1.70 19.80
C SER A 462 32.68 0.55 20.14
N LEU A 463 33.01 -0.21 21.18
CA LEU A 463 32.21 -1.31 21.71
C LEU A 463 31.69 -0.93 23.10
N CYS A 464 30.38 -0.95 23.29
CA CYS A 464 29.75 -0.81 24.60
C CYS A 464 29.43 -2.20 25.15
N LEU A 465 30.18 -2.64 26.15
CA LEU A 465 30.02 -3.93 26.80
C LEU A 465 29.00 -3.82 27.94
N MET A 466 27.95 -4.64 27.89
CA MET A 466 26.85 -4.67 28.87
C MET A 466 26.78 -6.02 29.60
N ASP A 467 27.94 -6.55 30.02
CA ASP A 467 28.02 -7.83 30.75
C ASP A 467 27.69 -7.62 32.24
N PRO A 468 26.85 -8.48 32.88
CA PRO A 468 26.53 -8.39 34.31
C PRO A 468 27.72 -8.47 35.26
N ALA A 469 28.87 -8.98 34.80
CA ALA A 469 30.11 -9.04 35.58
C ALA A 469 30.91 -7.72 35.55
N LEU A 470 30.53 -6.76 34.71
CA LEU A 470 31.16 -5.44 34.62
C LEU A 470 30.48 -4.44 35.59
N PRO A 471 31.22 -3.40 36.05
CA PRO A 471 30.69 -2.40 37.00
C PRO A 471 29.63 -1.45 36.41
N GLY A 472 29.15 -1.72 35.18
CA GLY A 472 28.22 -0.90 34.42
C GLY A 472 28.46 -1.06 32.91
N GLU A 473 27.93 -0.13 32.11
CA GLU A 473 28.25 -0.02 30.68
C GLU A 473 29.70 0.41 30.51
N VAL A 474 30.51 -0.41 29.82
CA VAL A 474 31.92 -0.11 29.55
C VAL A 474 32.08 0.20 28.08
N ASP A 475 32.36 1.47 27.77
CA ASP A 475 32.72 1.93 26.43
C ASP A 475 34.22 1.68 26.17
N MET A 476 34.51 0.87 25.16
CA MET A 476 35.86 0.57 24.69
C MET A 476 36.05 1.05 23.25
N ASP A 477 36.92 2.01 23.05
CA ASP A 477 37.42 2.36 21.72
C ASP A 477 38.42 1.30 21.24
N LEU A 478 38.25 0.79 20.02
CA LEU A 478 39.17 -0.18 19.43
C LEU A 478 40.50 0.45 18.99
N GLY A 479 40.59 1.78 18.97
CA GLY A 479 41.83 2.51 18.72
C GLY A 479 42.39 2.33 17.30
N ALA A 480 41.57 1.84 16.37
CA ALA A 480 41.93 1.65 14.97
C ALA A 480 40.73 1.95 14.06
N ASP A 481 41.02 2.41 12.85
CA ASP A 481 40.01 2.65 11.84
C ASP A 481 39.66 1.36 11.08
N PHE A 482 38.40 0.97 11.17
CA PHE A 482 37.87 -0.21 10.50
C PHE A 482 37.01 0.19 9.29
N PRO A 483 36.82 -0.72 8.32
CA PRO A 483 35.84 -0.54 7.26
C PRO A 483 34.44 -0.28 7.81
N VAL A 484 33.88 0.91 7.56
CA VAL A 484 32.54 1.29 8.02
C VAL A 484 31.65 1.54 6.81
N THR A 485 30.69 0.64 6.58
CA THR A 485 29.64 0.80 5.56
C THR A 485 28.28 0.39 6.15
N PRO A 486 27.16 0.88 5.59
CA PRO A 486 25.82 0.45 6.02
C PRO A 486 25.64 -1.08 5.97
N LYS A 487 26.25 -1.76 4.98
CA LYS A 487 26.22 -3.22 4.86
C LYS A 487 26.95 -3.91 6.02
N ILE A 488 28.11 -3.40 6.41
CA ILE A 488 28.87 -3.92 7.57
C ILE A 488 28.10 -3.65 8.86
N ARG A 489 27.49 -2.47 8.99
CA ARG A 489 26.60 -2.14 10.13
C ARG A 489 25.43 -3.13 10.24
N SER A 490 24.75 -3.41 9.13
CA SER A 490 23.63 -4.37 9.09
C SER A 490 24.09 -5.80 9.40
N ALA A 491 25.27 -6.20 8.89
CA ALA A 491 25.88 -7.49 9.21
C ALA A 491 26.21 -7.62 10.70
N ILE A 492 26.85 -6.61 11.30
CA ILE A 492 27.15 -6.58 12.75
C ILE A 492 25.86 -6.63 13.59
N LYS A 493 24.83 -5.87 13.19
CA LYS A 493 23.53 -5.87 13.87
C LYS A 493 22.82 -7.23 13.83
N SER A 494 23.10 -8.04 12.82
CA SER A 494 22.53 -9.40 12.70
C SER A 494 23.26 -10.47 13.51
N LEU A 495 24.38 -10.13 14.17
CA LEU A 495 25.17 -11.08 14.94
C LEU A 495 24.49 -11.42 16.28
N PRO A 496 24.48 -12.70 16.68
CA PRO A 496 24.01 -13.11 18.01
C PRO A 496 24.85 -12.46 19.11
N GLY A 497 24.21 -11.76 20.04
CA GLY A 497 24.85 -11.05 21.16
C GLY A 497 25.14 -9.56 20.91
N VAL A 498 24.73 -9.02 19.75
CA VAL A 498 24.72 -7.57 19.49
C VAL A 498 23.31 -7.04 19.74
N ILE A 499 23.18 -6.08 20.65
CA ILE A 499 21.89 -5.50 21.03
C ILE A 499 21.51 -4.42 20.02
N GLU A 500 22.40 -3.46 19.80
CA GLU A 500 22.18 -2.32 18.91
C GLU A 500 23.50 -1.85 18.28
N VAL A 501 23.40 -1.16 17.14
CA VAL A 501 24.54 -0.52 16.48
C VAL A 501 24.17 0.91 16.12
N HIS A 502 24.85 1.86 16.73
CA HIS A 502 24.68 3.30 16.52
C HIS A 502 25.82 3.84 15.65
N GLU A 503 25.55 4.94 14.95
CA GLU A 503 26.59 5.71 14.27
C GLU A 503 27.16 6.74 15.23
N MET A 504 28.49 6.96 15.16
CA MET A 504 29.19 7.99 15.94
C MET A 504 29.23 9.33 15.22
#